data_AF-A0A9P9CCS8-F1
#
_entry.id   AF-A0A9P9CCS8-F1
#
_cell.length_a   1.000
_cell.length_b   1.000
_cell.length_c   1.000
_cell.angle_alpha   90.00
_cell.angle_beta   90.00
_cell.angle_gamma   90.00
#
_symmetry.space_group_name_H-M   'P 1'
#
loop_
_entity.id
_entity.type
_entity.pdbx_description
1 polymer ?
#
loop_
_entity_poly.entity_id
_entity_poly.type
_entity_poly.pdbx_seq_one_letter_code
_entity_poly.pdbx_strand_id
1 'polypeptide(L)'
;MVALGIATLLFLPLILVGDAHAFFRMPCSQPVTVVRADPIVSDGKVASHLHTVLGSNGFDFSVDYDGLRNGTCSTCLPRHRQGDASSSISPAISARSFDSGDVGRRDACVLAVGLVILLLDR
;
A
#
# COMPACT_ATOMS: atom_id res chain seq x y z
N MET A 1 -42.77 -37.69 -11.72
CA MET A 1 -41.83 -37.89 -10.60
C MET A 1 -40.38 -37.63 -11.01
N VAL A 2 -39.90 -38.15 -12.15
CA VAL A 2 -38.51 -37.97 -12.64
C VAL A 2 -38.12 -36.49 -12.90
N ALA A 3 -38.99 -35.68 -13.50
CA ALA A 3 -38.70 -34.27 -13.82
C ALA A 3 -38.50 -33.37 -12.57
N LEU A 4 -39.15 -33.69 -11.45
CA LEU A 4 -39.04 -32.92 -10.20
C LEU A 4 -37.69 -33.17 -9.50
N GLY A 5 -37.14 -34.38 -9.64
CA GLY A 5 -35.81 -34.74 -9.13
C GLY A 5 -34.64 -34.16 -9.93
N ILE A 6 -34.83 -33.97 -11.24
CA ILE A 6 -33.82 -33.33 -12.09
C ILE A 6 -33.72 -31.83 -11.75
N ALA A 7 -34.87 -31.17 -11.52
CA ALA A 7 -34.90 -29.77 -11.12
C ALA A 7 -34.18 -29.54 -9.78
N THR A 8 -34.45 -30.36 -8.76
CA THR A 8 -33.78 -30.22 -7.45
C THR A 8 -32.27 -30.48 -7.54
N LEU A 9 -31.82 -31.45 -8.35
CA LEU A 9 -30.39 -31.69 -8.59
C LEU A 9 -29.69 -30.52 -9.30
N LEU A 10 -30.39 -29.81 -10.19
CA LEU A 10 -29.84 -28.65 -10.90
C LEU A 10 -29.80 -27.37 -10.05
N PHE A 11 -30.70 -27.21 -9.09
CA PHE A 11 -30.74 -26.03 -8.20
C PHE A 11 -29.87 -26.15 -6.94
N LEU A 12 -29.52 -27.37 -6.52
CA LEU A 12 -28.66 -27.63 -5.36
C LEU A 12 -27.28 -26.95 -5.39
N PRO A 13 -26.51 -26.87 -6.51
CA PRO A 13 -25.21 -26.22 -6.51
C PRO A 13 -25.28 -24.69 -6.41
N LEU A 14 -26.42 -24.07 -6.76
CA LEU A 14 -26.59 -22.61 -6.69
C LEU A 14 -26.69 -22.10 -5.25
N ILE A 15 -27.18 -22.94 -4.33
CA ILE A 15 -27.32 -22.62 -2.91
C ILE A 15 -25.96 -22.70 -2.19
N LEU A 16 -24.96 -23.36 -2.79
CA LEU A 16 -23.62 -23.55 -2.22
C LEU A 16 -22.60 -22.48 -2.67
N VAL A 17 -23.02 -21.48 -3.45
CA VAL A 17 -22.17 -20.35 -3.85
C VAL A 17 -22.08 -19.39 -2.66
N GLY A 18 -21.07 -19.59 -1.81
CA GLY A 18 -20.75 -18.65 -0.73
C GLY A 18 -20.14 -17.34 -1.23
N ASP A 19 -20.08 -16.33 -0.36
CA ASP A 19 -19.49 -15.04 -0.68
C ASP A 19 -17.97 -15.15 -0.92
N ALA A 20 -17.55 -14.87 -2.15
CA ALA A 20 -16.13 -14.70 -2.46
C ALA A 20 -15.67 -13.32 -1.97
N HIS A 21 -15.10 -13.26 -0.77
CA HIS A 21 -14.44 -12.05 -0.27
C HIS A 21 -13.08 -11.84 -0.99
N ALA A 22 -13.12 -11.19 -2.14
CA ALA A 22 -11.90 -10.74 -2.83
C ALA A 22 -11.41 -9.42 -2.22
N PHE A 23 -10.33 -9.48 -1.43
CA PHE A 23 -9.61 -8.27 -1.01
C PHE A 23 -8.35 -8.08 -1.86
N PHE A 24 -8.06 -6.84 -2.23
CA PHE A 24 -6.79 -6.49 -2.84
C PHE A 24 -5.78 -6.22 -1.72
N ARG A 25 -4.81 -7.13 -1.56
CA ARG A 25 -3.65 -6.90 -0.68
C ARG A 25 -2.47 -6.49 -1.55
N MET A 26 -2.05 -5.24 -1.43
CA MET A 26 -0.75 -4.83 -1.96
C MET A 26 0.34 -5.39 -1.03
N PRO A 27 1.24 -6.27 -1.53
CA PRO A 27 2.34 -6.75 -0.73
C PRO A 27 3.36 -5.62 -0.59
N CYS A 28 3.34 -4.92 0.54
CA CYS A 28 4.34 -3.91 0.86
C CYS A 28 5.33 -4.47 1.88
N SER A 29 6.61 -4.21 1.64
CA SER A 29 7.70 -4.71 2.48
C SER A 29 7.80 -3.94 3.79
N GLN A 30 7.96 -2.62 3.70
CA GLN A 30 8.20 -1.72 4.83
C GLN A 30 7.61 -0.33 4.56
N PRO A 31 7.24 0.43 5.61
CA PRO A 31 6.88 1.84 5.46
C PRO A 31 8.04 2.66 4.92
N VAL A 32 7.74 3.63 4.05
CA VAL A 32 8.68 4.69 3.65
C VAL A 32 8.99 5.54 4.87
N THR A 33 7.95 5.91 5.61
CA THR A 33 8.04 6.78 6.78
C THR A 33 6.80 6.67 7.64
N VAL A 34 6.86 7.22 8.85
CA VAL A 34 5.71 7.41 9.73
C VAL A 34 5.70 8.87 10.17
N VAL A 35 4.65 9.62 9.85
CA VAL A 35 4.66 11.10 9.87
C VAL A 35 3.33 11.70 10.26
N ARG A 36 3.32 12.99 10.62
CA ARG A 36 2.10 13.80 10.76
C ARG A 36 1.87 14.67 9.53
N ALA A 37 1.88 14.05 8.36
CA ALA A 37 1.62 14.70 7.09
C ALA A 37 0.48 13.97 6.38
N ASP A 38 -0.48 14.75 5.89
CA ASP A 38 -1.60 14.27 5.10
C ASP A 38 -1.83 15.29 3.97
N PRO A 39 -1.23 15.08 2.77
CA PRO A 39 -1.38 15.99 1.65
C PRO A 39 -2.81 16.03 1.10
N ILE A 40 -3.72 15.14 1.53
CA ILE A 40 -5.12 15.12 1.12
C ILE A 40 -5.95 16.04 2.02
N VAL A 41 -5.78 15.94 3.34
CA VAL A 41 -6.63 16.67 4.30
C VAL A 41 -5.94 17.92 4.86
N SER A 42 -4.63 17.84 5.12
CA SER A 42 -3.84 18.87 5.81
C SER A 42 -2.60 19.24 4.98
N ASP A 43 -2.81 19.59 3.72
CA ASP A 43 -1.73 19.92 2.78
C ASP A 43 -0.80 21.03 3.33
N GLY A 44 0.50 20.74 3.34
CA GLY A 44 1.54 21.62 3.87
C GLY A 44 1.46 21.91 5.37
N LYS A 45 0.59 21.20 6.11
CA LYS A 45 0.34 21.41 7.54
C LYS A 45 0.52 20.12 8.32
N VAL A 46 0.72 20.26 9.62
CA VAL A 46 0.80 19.12 10.53
C VAL A 46 -0.59 18.49 10.67
N ALA A 47 -0.72 17.21 10.29
CA ALA A 47 -1.95 16.45 10.40
C ALA A 47 -2.37 16.24 11.87
N SER A 48 -3.68 16.14 12.11
CA SER A 48 -4.26 15.89 13.45
C SER A 48 -3.86 14.53 14.03
N HIS A 49 -3.44 13.60 13.17
CA HIS A 49 -3.03 12.25 13.54
C HIS A 49 -1.75 11.83 12.79
N LEU A 50 -1.21 10.67 13.18
CA LEU A 50 -0.02 10.08 12.59
C LEU A 50 -0.41 9.11 11.48
N HIS A 51 0.43 9.04 10.47
CA HIS A 51 0.27 8.19 9.32
C HIS A 51 1.51 7.35 9.08
N THR A 52 1.31 6.05 8.85
CA THR A 52 2.28 5.16 8.24
C THR A 52 2.12 5.31 6.73
N VAL A 53 3.20 5.69 6.06
CA VAL A 53 3.22 5.88 4.60
C VAL A 53 3.92 4.69 3.96
N LEU A 54 3.24 4.06 3.01
CA LEU A 54 3.72 2.93 2.20
C LEU A 54 3.71 3.35 0.73
N GLY A 55 4.56 2.73 -0.11
CA GLY A 55 4.60 3.03 -1.54
C GLY A 55 5.72 3.99 -1.91
N SER A 56 5.40 5.12 -2.55
CA SER A 56 6.38 5.99 -3.20
C SER A 56 7.27 6.76 -2.23
N ASN A 57 8.57 6.82 -2.56
CA ASN A 57 9.53 7.70 -1.87
C ASN A 57 9.42 9.18 -2.27
N GLY A 58 8.52 9.52 -3.19
CA GLY A 58 8.17 10.90 -3.53
C GLY A 58 7.20 11.55 -2.53
N PHE A 59 6.82 10.86 -1.45
CA PHE A 59 5.89 11.40 -0.45
C PHE A 59 6.51 12.59 0.32
N ASP A 60 5.73 13.66 0.47
CA ASP A 60 6.12 14.86 1.20
C ASP A 60 4.90 15.51 1.89
N PHE A 61 5.14 16.52 2.72
CA PHE A 61 4.10 17.29 3.42
C PHE A 61 3.12 18.00 2.49
N SER A 62 3.61 18.42 1.32
CA SER A 62 2.81 18.96 0.25
C SER A 62 3.25 18.29 -1.04
N VAL A 63 2.45 17.32 -1.47
CA VAL A 63 2.71 16.53 -2.67
C VAL A 63 1.38 16.23 -3.34
N ASP A 64 1.34 16.39 -4.66
CA ASP A 64 0.18 16.06 -5.47
C ASP A 64 0.34 14.67 -6.11
N TYR A 65 -0.66 14.30 -6.92
CA TYR A 65 -0.67 13.04 -7.63
C TYR A 65 0.59 12.86 -8.50
N ASP A 66 0.99 13.89 -9.24
CA ASP A 66 2.12 13.82 -10.16
C ASP A 66 3.45 13.74 -9.41
N GLY A 67 3.59 14.45 -8.30
CA GLY A 67 4.75 14.39 -7.41
C GLY A 67 4.96 13.01 -6.79
N LEU A 68 3.89 12.35 -6.35
CA LEU A 68 3.96 10.97 -5.88
C LEU A 68 4.39 10.02 -7.00
N ARG A 69 3.82 10.20 -8.19
CA ARG A 69 4.07 9.37 -9.37
C ARG A 69 5.49 9.51 -9.93
N ASN A 70 6.12 10.65 -9.66
CA ASN A 70 7.51 10.94 -10.05
C ASN A 70 8.55 10.37 -9.06
N GLY A 71 8.12 9.69 -7.98
CA GLY A 71 9.01 8.98 -7.08
C GLY A 71 9.87 7.92 -7.79
N THR A 72 11.06 7.67 -7.27
CA THR A 72 12.06 6.78 -7.87
C THR A 72 11.98 5.32 -7.41
N CYS A 73 11.23 5.03 -6.34
CA CYS A 73 11.04 3.69 -5.79
C CYS A 73 9.69 3.54 -5.08
N SER A 74 9.21 2.30 -4.97
CA SER A 74 8.01 1.91 -4.20
C SER A 74 8.33 0.79 -3.22
N THR A 75 7.72 0.82 -2.03
CA THR A 75 7.83 -0.27 -1.04
C THR A 75 6.85 -1.42 -1.27
N CYS A 76 5.96 -1.28 -2.25
CA CYS A 76 4.85 -2.20 -2.56
C CYS A 76 5.02 -2.89 -3.93
N LEU A 77 4.63 -4.17 -4.01
CA LEU A 77 4.64 -5.02 -5.21
C LEU A 77 3.32 -4.91 -6.01
N PRO A 78 3.31 -5.18 -7.35
CA PRO A 78 4.31 -5.93 -8.12
C PRO A 78 5.45 -5.12 -8.77
N ARG A 79 5.67 -3.84 -8.43
CA ARG A 79 6.67 -3.03 -9.14
C ARG A 79 7.71 -2.35 -8.25
N HIS A 80 8.95 -2.74 -8.51
CA HIS A 80 10.19 -2.17 -7.97
C HIS A 80 10.70 -0.94 -8.78
N ARG A 81 10.02 -0.57 -9.89
CA ARG A 81 10.34 0.61 -10.74
C ARG A 81 9.10 1.24 -11.36
N GLN A 82 8.95 2.56 -11.17
CA GLN A 82 8.13 3.60 -11.82
C GLN A 82 6.64 3.35 -12.21
N GLY A 83 6.11 2.13 -12.25
CA GLY A 83 4.76 1.92 -12.80
C GLY A 83 3.62 2.14 -11.80
N ASP A 84 3.87 2.05 -10.49
CA ASP A 84 2.90 2.24 -9.39
C ASP A 84 3.50 3.03 -8.22
N ALA A 85 3.98 4.24 -8.51
CA ALA A 85 4.47 5.17 -7.49
C ALA A 85 3.34 5.86 -6.70
N SER A 86 2.26 5.14 -6.39
CA SER A 86 1.23 5.61 -5.48
C SER A 86 1.65 5.40 -4.03
N SER A 87 1.36 6.37 -3.16
CA SER A 87 1.54 6.21 -1.72
C SER A 87 0.21 5.89 -1.03
N SER A 88 0.24 4.91 -0.14
CA SER A 88 -0.86 4.55 0.74
C SER A 88 -0.57 5.07 2.14
N ILE A 89 -1.56 5.75 2.73
CA ILE A 89 -1.44 6.41 4.02
C ILE A 89 -2.41 5.73 4.99
N SER A 90 -1.91 5.22 6.12
CA SER A 90 -2.73 4.52 7.13
C SER A 90 -2.47 5.08 8.53
N PRO A 91 -3.44 5.17 9.45
CA PRO A 91 -3.20 5.66 10.80
C PRO A 91 -2.08 4.89 11.50
N ALA A 92 -1.14 5.58 12.13
CA ALA A 92 -0.05 4.98 12.89
C ALA A 92 -0.23 5.19 14.40
N ILE A 93 0.12 4.17 15.19
CA ILE A 93 0.13 4.23 16.66
C ILE A 93 1.53 4.54 17.23
N SER A 94 2.56 4.59 16.39
CA SER A 94 3.94 4.91 16.78
C SER A 94 4.45 6.10 15.96
N ALA A 95 5.22 7.00 16.56
CA ALA A 95 5.67 8.22 15.91
C ALA A 95 7.16 8.16 15.57
N ARG A 96 7.51 8.52 14.33
CA ARG A 96 8.82 9.10 13.98
C ARG A 96 8.54 10.52 13.49
N SER A 97 9.42 11.46 13.80
CA SER A 97 9.27 12.83 13.29
C SER A 97 9.92 12.90 11.92
N PHE A 98 9.24 13.52 10.95
CA PHE A 98 9.78 13.83 9.63
C PHE A 98 9.77 15.36 9.50
N ASP A 99 10.92 15.95 9.23
CA ASP A 99 11.07 17.36 8.91
C ASP A 99 11.44 17.50 7.42
N SER A 100 11.01 18.56 6.75
CA SER A 100 11.33 18.79 5.32
C SER A 100 12.85 18.95 5.08
N GLY A 101 13.64 19.16 6.14
CA GLY A 101 15.11 19.13 6.12
C GLY A 101 15.73 17.72 6.02
N ASP A 102 14.97 16.65 6.31
CA ASP A 102 15.40 15.24 6.18
C ASP A 102 15.31 14.71 4.73
N VAL A 103 15.03 15.60 3.76
CA VAL A 103 15.06 15.31 2.31
C VAL A 103 16.39 14.71 1.84
N GLY A 104 17.47 14.88 2.62
CA GLY A 104 18.77 14.26 2.38
C GLY A 104 18.87 12.75 2.66
N ARG A 105 17.76 12.06 2.98
CA ARG A 105 17.72 10.60 3.23
C ARG A 105 16.50 9.88 2.61
N ARG A 106 16.10 10.31 1.40
CA ARG A 106 15.24 9.54 0.46
C ARG A 106 15.94 8.25 -0.06
N ASP A 107 17.21 8.06 0.33
CA ASP A 107 18.24 7.18 -0.25
C ASP A 107 18.08 5.69 0.10
N ALA A 108 17.18 5.39 1.01
CA ALA A 108 16.77 4.03 1.33
C ALA A 108 15.25 4.00 1.27
N CYS A 109 14.64 4.31 0.12
CA CYS A 109 13.45 3.56 -0.25
C CYS A 109 13.90 2.10 -0.29
N VAL A 110 13.94 1.49 0.89
CA VAL A 110 14.02 0.06 0.98
C VAL A 110 15.34 -0.48 0.37
N LEU A 111 16.51 -0.01 0.87
CA LEU A 111 17.81 -0.73 0.78
C LEU A 111 17.65 -2.22 1.19
N ALA A 112 16.56 -2.54 1.89
CA ALA A 112 16.18 -3.78 2.55
C ALA A 112 15.11 -4.66 1.86
N VAL A 113 14.38 -4.21 0.82
CA VAL A 113 13.80 -5.22 -0.12
C VAL A 113 14.97 -5.99 -0.72
N GLY A 114 16.13 -5.34 -0.89
CA GLY A 114 17.40 -5.99 -1.23
C GLY A 114 17.90 -7.03 -0.22
N LEU A 115 17.86 -6.80 1.10
CA LEU A 115 18.25 -7.85 2.07
C LEU A 115 17.25 -9.01 2.09
N VAL A 116 15.95 -8.74 1.85
CA VAL A 116 14.90 -9.75 1.70
C VAL A 116 15.10 -10.59 0.42
N ILE A 117 15.62 -10.02 -0.66
CA ILE A 117 15.98 -10.78 -1.88
C ILE A 117 17.26 -11.61 -1.68
N LEU A 118 18.26 -11.11 -0.93
CA LEU A 118 19.54 -11.80 -0.69
C LEU A 118 19.47 -13.00 0.29
N LEU A 119 18.41 -13.12 1.11
CA LEU A 119 18.23 -14.24 2.06
C LEU A 119 17.17 -15.28 1.61
N LEU A 120 16.47 -15.03 0.50
CA LEU A 120 15.53 -15.97 -0.11
C LEU A 120 16.12 -16.71 -1.35
N ASP A 121 17.36 -16.40 -1.74
CA ASP A 121 18.18 -17.08 -2.78
C ASP A 121 19.33 -17.92 -2.16
N ARG A 122 19.19 -18.35 -0.89
CA ARG A 122 20.02 -19.38 -0.25
C ARG A 122 19.21 -20.34 0.60
#